data_AF-A0A539E1I4-F1
#
_entry.id   AF-A0A539E1I4-F1
#
_cell.length_a   1.000
_cell.length_b   1.000
_cell.length_c   1.000
_cell.angle_alpha   90.00
_cell.angle_beta   90.00
_cell.angle_gamma   90.00
#
_symmetry.space_group_name_H-M   'P 1'
#
loop_
_entity.id
_entity.type
_entity.pdbx_description
1 polymer ?
#
loop_
_entity_poly.entity_id
_entity_poly.type
_entity_poly.pdbx_seq_one_letter_code
_entity_poly.pdbx_strand_id
1 'polypeptide(L)'
;MLRARWWSRVDYRGYRLLALLWMAIIFYLSSQSQLPITDTFDGQDKVTHFLAYALLAFLTARGLGSWQGGLSGRQVVGVALFVTLYGASDELHQMTVPGR
;
A
#
# COMPACT_ATOMS: atom_id res chain seq x y z
N MET A 1 -29.81 -17.09 -20.71
CA MET A 1 -28.36 -17.01 -20.43
C MET A 1 -28.14 -16.25 -19.12
N LEU A 2 -28.06 -16.96 -18.00
CA LEU A 2 -27.84 -16.36 -16.67
C LEU A 2 -26.34 -16.32 -16.39
N ARG A 3 -25.70 -15.16 -16.55
CA ARG A 3 -24.32 -14.96 -16.08
C ARG A 3 -24.35 -14.88 -14.56
N ALA A 4 -23.91 -15.95 -13.90
CA ALA A 4 -23.66 -15.96 -12.46
C ALA A 4 -22.54 -14.95 -12.12
N ARG A 5 -22.94 -13.71 -11.83
CA ARG A 5 -22.07 -12.59 -11.42
C ARG A 5 -21.78 -12.65 -9.90
N TRP A 6 -21.42 -13.83 -9.40
CA TRP A 6 -21.38 -14.11 -7.96
C TRP A 6 -19.99 -14.14 -7.31
N TRP A 7 -18.92 -13.97 -8.10
CA TRP A 7 -17.54 -14.07 -7.59
C TRP A 7 -16.78 -12.75 -7.73
N SER A 8 -17.10 -11.78 -6.87
CA SER A 8 -16.18 -10.80 -6.27
C SER A 8 -17.00 -9.78 -5.50
N ARG A 9 -17.50 -10.14 -4.32
CA ARG A 9 -18.28 -9.22 -3.48
C ARG A 9 -17.45 -8.10 -2.82
N VAL A 10 -16.20 -7.90 -3.26
CA VAL A 10 -15.43 -6.71 -2.89
C VAL A 10 -15.42 -5.80 -4.11
N ASP A 11 -16.28 -4.79 -4.05
CA ASP A 11 -16.29 -3.68 -5.01
C ASP A 11 -14.88 -3.03 -5.04
N TYR A 12 -14.44 -2.54 -6.21
CA TYR A 12 -13.20 -1.77 -6.32
C TYR A 12 -13.18 -0.58 -5.34
N ARG A 13 -14.36 -0.06 -4.97
CA ARG A 13 -14.53 0.94 -3.91
C ARG A 13 -14.03 0.45 -2.55
N GLY A 14 -14.28 -0.81 -2.21
CA GLY A 14 -13.77 -1.44 -0.98
C GLY A 14 -12.25 -1.47 -0.95
N TYR A 15 -11.61 -1.76 -2.07
CA TYR A 15 -10.14 -1.72 -2.17
C TYR A 15 -9.56 -0.31 -2.02
N ARG A 16 -10.27 0.73 -2.44
CA ARG A 16 -9.86 2.12 -2.17
C ARG A 16 -9.90 2.43 -0.68
N LEU A 17 -10.94 1.99 0.02
CA LEU A 17 -11.03 2.14 1.48
C LEU A 17 -9.91 1.37 2.17
N LEU A 18 -9.64 0.12 1.76
CA LEU A 18 -8.52 -0.66 2.29
C LEU A 18 -7.17 0.00 2.02
N ALA A 19 -6.95 0.58 0.84
CA ALA A 19 -5.73 1.32 0.53
C ALA A 19 -5.57 2.54 1.44
N LEU A 20 -6.62 3.33 1.65
CA LEU A 20 -6.61 4.49 2.55
C LEU A 20 -6.36 4.09 4.01
N LEU A 21 -7.02 3.02 4.48
CA LEU A 21 -6.78 2.48 5.82
C LEU A 21 -5.34 1.99 5.97
N TRP A 22 -4.80 1.34 4.94
CA TRP A 22 -3.42 0.87 4.94
C TRP A 22 -2.41 2.03 4.96
N MET A 23 -2.66 3.10 4.21
CA MET A 23 -1.88 4.35 4.31
C MET A 23 -1.94 4.94 5.72
N ALA A 24 -3.11 4.97 6.36
CA ALA A 24 -3.22 5.46 7.72
C ALA A 24 -2.41 4.60 8.71
N ILE A 25 -2.40 3.27 8.53
CA ILE A 25 -1.60 2.35 9.34
C ILE A 25 -0.10 2.58 9.12
N ILE A 26 0.37 2.66 7.87
CA ILE A 26 1.78 2.95 7.55
C ILE A 26 2.20 4.25 8.23
N PHE A 27 1.46 5.34 7.99
CA PHE A 27 1.75 6.64 8.56
C PHE A 27 1.79 6.62 10.11
N TYR A 28 0.82 5.96 10.74
CA TYR A 28 0.77 5.84 12.20
C TYR A 28 2.00 5.10 12.77
N LEU A 29 2.41 4.01 12.13
CA LEU A 29 3.61 3.25 12.53
C LEU A 29 4.89 4.04 12.22
N SER A 30 4.91 4.79 11.13
CA SER A 30 5.99 5.70 10.75
C SER A 30 6.11 6.93 11.65
N SER A 31 5.08 7.22 12.46
CA SER A 31 5.10 8.31 13.45
C SER A 31 5.69 7.94 14.81
N GLN A 32 5.94 6.66 15.07
CA GLN A 32 6.52 6.21 16.33
C GLN A 32 8.03 6.45 16.31
N SER A 33 8.66 6.97 17.37
CA SER A 33 10.13 7.10 17.38
C SER A 33 10.83 5.74 17.31
N GLN A 34 10.24 4.72 17.95
CA GLN A 34 10.73 3.35 17.98
C GLN A 34 9.55 2.39 17.91
N LEU A 35 9.69 1.34 17.11
CA LEU A 35 8.73 0.23 17.11
C LEU A 35 9.21 -0.84 18.08
N PRO A 36 8.30 -1.50 18.84
CA PRO A 36 8.67 -2.59 19.76
C PRO A 36 8.92 -3.89 18.99
N ILE A 37 9.85 -3.85 18.02
CA ILE A 37 10.22 -4.95 17.16
C ILE A 37 11.69 -5.24 17.42
N THR A 38 11.99 -6.47 17.80
CA THR A 38 13.36 -6.95 17.85
C THR A 38 13.76 -7.41 16.45
N ASP A 39 14.85 -6.87 15.92
CA ASP A 39 15.38 -7.35 14.64
C ASP A 39 15.89 -8.77 14.79
N THR A 40 15.36 -9.66 13.96
CA THR A 40 15.74 -11.08 13.94
C THR A 40 16.83 -11.37 12.90
N PHE A 41 17.01 -10.48 11.93
CA PHE A 41 18.03 -10.55 10.88
C PHE A 41 18.35 -9.16 10.30
N ASP A 42 19.52 -9.03 9.67
CA ASP A 42 19.95 -7.79 9.01
C ASP A 42 19.05 -7.44 7.82
N GLY A 43 18.53 -6.22 7.80
CA GLY A 43 17.66 -5.75 6.71
C GLY A 43 16.16 -6.03 6.90
N GLN A 44 15.75 -6.50 8.09
CA GLN A 44 14.34 -6.71 8.44
C GLN A 44 13.48 -5.44 8.26
N ASP A 45 14.07 -4.27 8.55
CA ASP A 45 13.51 -2.94 8.27
C ASP A 45 13.09 -2.78 6.80
N LYS A 46 14.00 -3.12 5.88
CA LYS A 46 13.79 -2.97 4.43
C LYS A 46 12.78 -3.97 3.90
N VAL A 47 12.80 -5.20 4.41
CA VAL A 47 11.82 -6.21 4.02
C VAL A 47 10.42 -5.80 4.47
N THR A 48 10.29 -5.35 5.72
CA THR A 48 9.01 -4.84 6.26
C THR A 48 8.50 -3.67 5.43
N HIS A 49 9.38 -2.71 5.12
CA HIS A 49 9.04 -1.56 4.29
C HIS A 49 8.59 -2.02 2.90
N PHE A 50 9.38 -2.84 2.21
CA PHE A 50 9.03 -3.37 0.90
C PHE A 50 7.65 -4.05 0.89
N LEU A 51 7.35 -4.90 1.87
CA LEU A 51 6.07 -5.59 1.96
C LEU A 51 4.90 -4.62 2.22
N ALA A 52 5.09 -3.61 3.06
CA ALA A 52 4.07 -2.60 3.34
C ALA A 52 3.67 -1.82 2.07
N TYR A 53 4.66 -1.36 1.29
CA TYR A 53 4.40 -0.62 0.05
C TYR A 53 3.96 -1.53 -1.10
N ALA A 54 4.40 -2.79 -1.14
CA ALA A 54 3.89 -3.78 -2.08
C ALA A 54 2.39 -4.06 -1.87
N LEU A 55 1.95 -4.18 -0.60
CA LEU A 55 0.53 -4.31 -0.27
C LEU A 55 -0.25 -3.04 -0.66
N LEU A 56 0.30 -1.86 -0.41
CA LEU A 56 -0.32 -0.60 -0.85
C LEU A 56 -0.49 -0.55 -2.38
N ALA A 57 0.54 -0.93 -3.13
CA ALA A 57 0.49 -1.01 -4.59
C ALA A 57 -0.59 -1.99 -5.07
N PHE A 58 -0.66 -3.16 -4.45
CA PHE A 58 -1.70 -4.15 -4.74
C PHE A 58 -3.10 -3.59 -4.48
N LEU A 59 -3.36 -3.03 -3.29
CA LEU A 59 -4.68 -2.48 -2.93
C LEU A 59 -5.08 -1.33 -3.87
N THR A 60 -4.14 -0.45 -4.21
CA THR A 60 -4.36 0.66 -5.14
C THR A 60 -4.71 0.13 -6.54
N ALA A 61 -3.95 -0.84 -7.05
CA ALA A 61 -4.24 -1.51 -8.32
C ALA A 61 -5.62 -2.17 -8.33
N ARG A 62 -6.00 -2.85 -7.23
CA ARG A 62 -7.34 -3.42 -7.07
C ARG A 62 -8.43 -2.36 -7.08
N GLY A 63 -8.17 -1.19 -6.52
CA GLY A 63 -9.08 -0.04 -6.44
C GLY A 63 -9.37 0.64 -7.79
N LEU A 64 -8.58 0.34 -8.83
CA LEU A 64 -8.81 0.81 -10.19
C LEU A 64 -9.95 0.07 -10.91
N GLY A 65 -10.33 -1.12 -10.44
CA GLY A 65 -11.48 -1.87 -10.96
C GLY A 65 -11.28 -2.55 -12.33
N SER A 66 -10.09 -2.46 -12.94
CA SER A 66 -9.79 -3.05 -14.25
C SER A 66 -9.42 -4.54 -14.18
N TRP A 67 -10.34 -5.37 -13.65
CA TRP A 67 -10.06 -6.80 -13.37
C TRP A 67 -10.15 -7.72 -14.58
N GLN A 68 -11.01 -7.41 -15.55
CA GLN A 68 -11.28 -8.32 -16.67
C GLN A 68 -10.25 -8.22 -17.80
N GLY A 69 -9.39 -7.19 -17.79
CA GLY A 69 -8.38 -6.96 -18.83
C GLY A 69 -6.98 -6.66 -18.28
N GLY A 70 -6.76 -6.82 -16.96
CA GLY A 70 -5.53 -6.41 -16.30
C GLY A 70 -5.35 -4.89 -16.21
N LEU A 71 -4.17 -4.47 -15.73
CA LEU A 71 -3.78 -3.07 -15.72
C LEU A 71 -3.17 -2.69 -17.07
N SER A 72 -3.61 -1.58 -17.66
CA SER A 72 -2.88 -0.94 -18.74
C SER A 72 -1.53 -0.42 -18.27
N GLY A 73 -0.55 -0.26 -19.18
CA GLY A 73 0.76 0.30 -18.83
C GLY A 73 0.68 1.67 -18.14
N ARG A 74 -0.27 2.52 -18.54
CA ARG A 74 -0.55 3.81 -17.88
C ARG A 74 -1.00 3.63 -16.43
N GLN A 75 -1.83 2.63 -16.16
CA GLN A 75 -2.28 2.33 -14.79
C GLN A 75 -1.15 1.76 -13.94
N VAL A 76 -0.28 0.91 -14.50
CA VAL A 76 0.91 0.41 -13.80
C VAL A 76 1.82 1.57 -13.40
N VAL A 77 2.13 2.45 -14.34
CA VAL A 77 2.94 3.66 -14.06
C VAL A 77 2.24 4.56 -13.04
N GLY A 78 0.93 4.76 -13.16
CA GLY A 78 0.17 5.57 -12.20
C GLY A 78 0.21 5.00 -10.77
N VAL A 79 0.05 3.69 -10.61
CA VAL A 79 0.16 3.02 -9.30
C VAL A 79 1.58 3.12 -8.76
N ALA A 80 2.59 2.86 -9.61
CA ALA A 80 3.98 2.96 -9.20
C ALA A 80 4.32 4.38 -8.72
N LEU A 81 3.98 5.41 -9.51
CA LEU A 81 4.18 6.81 -9.12
C LEU A 81 3.46 7.16 -7.83
N PHE A 82 2.20 6.75 -7.68
CA PHE A 82 1.43 7.01 -6.46
C PHE A 82 2.11 6.42 -5.21
N VAL A 83 2.49 5.14 -5.27
CA VAL A 83 3.11 4.45 -4.14
C VAL A 83 4.49 5.03 -3.84
N THR A 84 5.28 5.34 -4.87
CA THR A 84 6.60 6.00 -4.72
C THR A 84 6.47 7.38 -4.08
N LEU A 85 5.52 8.21 -4.52
CA LEU A 85 5.29 9.52 -3.94
C LEU A 85 4.84 9.43 -2.48
N TYR A 86 3.94 8.48 -2.19
CA TYR A 86 3.53 8.23 -0.81
C TYR A 86 4.70 7.77 0.06
N GLY A 87 5.53 6.83 -0.41
CA GLY A 87 6.73 6.38 0.32
C GLY A 87 7.74 7.49 0.53
N ALA A 88 8.00 8.31 -0.50
CA ALA A 88 8.85 9.48 -0.35
C ALA A 88 8.29 10.47 0.68
N SER A 89 6.97 10.68 0.72
CA SER A 89 6.34 11.54 1.73
C SER A 89 6.44 10.96 3.14
N ASP A 90 6.37 9.64 3.29
CA ASP A 90 6.52 8.95 4.57
C ASP A 90 7.96 9.06 5.10
N GLU A 91 8.97 8.88 4.23
CA GLU A 91 10.39 9.08 4.59
C GLU A 91 10.66 10.52 5.03
N LEU A 92 10.14 11.51 4.30
CA LEU A 92 10.23 12.91 4.70
C LEU A 92 9.54 13.18 6.04
N HIS A 93 8.40 12.54 6.30
CA HIS A 93 7.73 12.61 7.59
C HIS A 93 8.57 11.99 8.71
N GLN A 94 9.15 10.81 8.49
CA GLN A 94 9.99 10.13 9.47
C GLN A 94 11.19 10.98 9.90
N MET A 95 11.79 11.76 8.99
CA MET A 95 12.87 12.71 9.32
C MET A 95 12.45 13.79 10.33
N THR A 96 11.15 14.04 10.48
CA THR A 96 10.61 15.01 11.44
C THR A 96 10.26 14.40 12.80
N VAL A 97 10.29 13.06 12.93
CA VAL A 97 9.97 12.34 14.17
C VAL A 97 11.18 12.37 15.11
N PRO A 98 11.10 13.02 16.29
CA PRO A 98 12.23 13.09 17.21
C PRO A 98 12.64 11.71 17.73
N GLY A 99 13.94 11.40 17.64
CA GLY A 99 14.51 10.16 18.17
C GLY A 99 14.36 8.93 17.26
N ARG A 100 13.99 9.16 15.99
CA ARG A 100 14.00 8.17 14.92
C ARG A 100 15.29 8.21 14.10
#